data_AF-A0A5J4R1M4-F1
#
_entry.id   AF-A0A5J4R1M4-F1
#
_cell.length_a   1.000
_cell.length_b   1.000
_cell.length_c   1.000
_cell.angle_alpha   90.00
_cell.angle_beta   90.00
_cell.angle_gamma   90.00
#
_symmetry.space_group_name_H-M   'P 1'
#
loop_
_entity.id
_entity.type
_entity.pdbx_description
1 polymer ?
#
loop_
_entity_poly.entity_id
_entity_poly.type
_entity_poly.pdbx_seq_one_letter_code
_entity_poly.pdbx_strand_id
1 'polypeptide(L)'
;MIDFSKRNLENKIKYFVSHYNSLLGKTNVEFTTGIKWSRNLKQRFARNLKEDFDENRIKRFNYRPYTPTSFYHSDIFIDEHGLTDSIFCNRENIAFCISGNGSSKSFQTLAINSFPNLDFLEKTQCLPLYRYDANGNRIDNITDWGLEQFINHYTDDNISKETIFHYVYAVLHNPAYRKKYELNLKREFPRIPFYDNFHQWVSWGEQLMNLHINYETAEPYPLCVVTAEEAMPTPKPRLKADKETGSIILDENTGLTGILTKAWNYKLGNRSALEWILDQYKESKPKDPTIAEKFNTYRFADYKEQVIDLLKRVCTVSMETMKIIEEMEKV
;
A
#
# COMPACT_ATOMS: atom_id res chain seq x y z
N MET A 1 10.31 -3.54 12.18
CA MET A 1 10.61 -2.18 11.68
C MET A 1 9.37 -1.44 11.17
N ILE A 2 8.15 -1.93 11.43
CA ILE A 2 6.88 -1.32 10.96
C ILE A 2 5.91 -1.31 12.14
N ASP A 3 5.09 -0.25 12.25
CA ASP A 3 4.00 -0.15 13.23
C ASP A 3 2.94 0.85 12.76
N PHE A 4 1.70 0.72 13.27
CA PHE A 4 0.66 1.75 13.13
C PHE A 4 0.97 2.97 14.01
N SER A 5 1.47 2.74 15.22
CA SER A 5 1.85 3.80 16.15
C SER A 5 3.32 4.17 15.98
N LYS A 6 3.57 5.44 15.61
CA LYS A 6 4.92 6.01 15.56
C LYS A 6 5.70 5.77 16.86
N ARG A 7 5.06 5.99 18.03
CA ARG A 7 5.68 5.77 19.34
C ARG A 7 6.08 4.30 19.56
N ASN A 8 5.21 3.36 19.19
CA ASN A 8 5.55 1.93 19.31
C ASN A 8 6.70 1.56 18.35
N LEU A 9 6.70 2.11 17.14
CA LEU A 9 7.81 1.94 16.20
C LEU A 9 9.12 2.46 16.80
N GLU A 10 9.15 3.70 17.31
CA GLU A 10 10.33 4.29 17.96
C GLU A 10 10.89 3.39 19.06
N ASN A 11 10.03 2.91 19.96
CA ASN A 11 10.44 2.01 21.05
C ASN A 11 11.03 0.71 20.52
N LYS A 12 10.41 0.11 19.49
CA LYS A 12 10.94 -1.10 18.83
C LYS A 12 12.31 -0.85 18.22
N ILE A 13 12.51 0.28 17.53
CA ILE A 13 13.78 0.58 16.87
C ILE A 13 14.87 0.91 17.87
N LYS A 14 14.59 1.73 18.88
CA LYS A 14 15.56 2.04 19.95
C LYS A 14 16.06 0.78 20.63
N TYR A 15 15.15 -0.15 20.92
CA TYR A 15 15.54 -1.46 21.44
C TYR A 15 16.37 -2.27 20.45
N PHE A 16 15.94 -2.35 19.18
CA PHE A 16 16.65 -3.12 18.14
C PHE A 16 18.07 -2.60 17.92
N VAL A 17 18.22 -1.28 17.77
CA VAL A 17 19.50 -0.57 17.61
C VAL A 17 20.39 -0.78 18.83
N SER A 18 19.87 -0.56 20.04
CA SER A 18 20.63 -0.74 21.28
C SER A 18 21.13 -2.17 21.42
N HIS A 19 20.25 -3.17 21.20
CA HIS A 19 20.63 -4.57 21.26
C HIS A 19 21.68 -4.93 20.21
N TYR A 20 21.46 -4.56 18.94
CA TYR A 20 22.40 -4.81 17.84
C TYR A 20 23.77 -4.17 18.12
N ASN A 21 23.81 -2.88 18.47
CA ASN A 21 25.06 -2.16 18.73
C ASN A 21 25.79 -2.70 19.96
N SER A 22 25.08 -3.18 20.99
CA SER A 22 25.70 -3.80 22.17
C SER A 22 26.45 -5.10 21.89
N LEU A 23 26.19 -5.72 20.74
CA LEU A 23 26.84 -6.95 20.31
C LEU A 23 28.09 -6.69 19.46
N LEU A 24 28.22 -5.50 18.88
CA LEU A 24 29.37 -5.14 18.05
C LEU A 24 30.68 -5.26 18.86
N GLY A 25 31.73 -5.80 18.22
CA GLY A 25 33.02 -6.06 18.85
C GLY A 25 33.08 -7.28 19.78
N LYS A 26 31.96 -7.96 20.07
CA LYS A 26 31.97 -9.20 20.84
C LYS A 26 32.39 -10.39 19.98
N THR A 27 33.16 -11.30 20.57
CA THR A 27 33.48 -12.60 19.98
C THR A 27 32.38 -13.62 20.29
N ASN A 28 32.17 -14.61 19.42
CA ASN A 28 31.21 -15.71 19.61
C ASN A 28 29.75 -15.29 19.83
N VAL A 29 29.25 -14.32 19.08
CA VAL A 29 27.84 -13.89 19.15
C VAL A 29 26.91 -14.97 18.61
N GLU A 30 25.96 -15.42 19.44
CA GLU A 30 24.87 -16.29 18.99
C GLU A 30 23.74 -15.47 18.34
N PHE A 31 23.52 -15.69 17.04
CA PHE A 31 22.49 -14.99 16.26
C PHE A 31 21.07 -15.58 16.45
N THR A 32 20.68 -15.80 17.70
CA THR A 32 19.40 -16.44 18.07
C THR A 32 18.59 -15.63 19.08
N THR A 33 19.20 -14.69 19.80
CA THR A 33 18.55 -14.00 20.93
C THR A 33 18.33 -12.50 20.70
N GLY A 34 17.17 -12.01 21.18
CA GLY A 34 16.87 -10.60 21.40
C GLY A 34 16.47 -9.77 20.18
N ILE A 35 16.89 -10.13 18.96
CA ILE A 35 16.41 -9.54 17.71
C ILE A 35 16.32 -10.59 16.59
N LYS A 36 15.49 -10.32 15.58
CA LYS A 36 15.42 -11.15 14.38
C LYS A 36 16.61 -10.86 13.46
N TRP A 37 17.43 -11.88 13.22
CA TRP A 37 18.57 -11.79 12.32
C TRP A 37 18.23 -12.25 10.90
N SER A 38 18.68 -11.48 9.91
CA SER A 38 18.69 -11.87 8.50
C SER A 38 20.11 -12.19 8.03
N ARG A 39 20.24 -12.78 6.84
CA ARG A 39 21.55 -13.00 6.20
C ARG A 39 22.29 -11.66 5.99
N ASN A 40 21.60 -10.65 5.47
CA ASN A 40 22.21 -9.34 5.17
C ASN A 40 22.63 -8.64 6.47
N LEU A 41 21.80 -8.70 7.53
CA LEU A 41 22.13 -8.12 8.83
C LEU A 41 23.39 -8.78 9.45
N LYS A 42 23.54 -10.11 9.35
CA LYS A 42 24.76 -10.81 9.81
C LYS A 42 26.01 -10.37 9.04
N GLN A 43 25.90 -10.16 7.73
CA GLN A 43 27.01 -9.67 6.91
C GLN A 43 27.40 -8.22 7.27
N ARG A 44 26.41 -7.36 7.51
CA ARG A 44 26.62 -5.97 7.95
C ARG A 44 27.23 -5.92 9.35
N PHE A 45 26.79 -6.81 10.24
CA PHE A 45 27.38 -7.00 11.57
C PHE A 45 28.84 -7.45 11.50
N ALA A 46 29.18 -8.42 10.64
CA ALA A 46 30.56 -8.88 10.46
C ALA A 46 31.50 -7.78 9.92
N ARG A 47 30.94 -6.77 9.24
CA ARG A 47 31.66 -5.56 8.78
C ARG A 47 31.72 -4.46 9.84
N ASN A 48 31.25 -4.73 11.05
CA ASN A 48 31.18 -3.80 12.16
C ASN A 48 30.40 -2.51 11.84
N LEU A 49 29.38 -2.61 10.96
CA LEU A 49 28.52 -1.48 10.64
C LEU A 49 27.58 -1.21 11.80
N LYS A 50 27.46 0.08 12.16
CA LYS A 50 26.59 0.58 13.22
C LYS A 50 25.66 1.66 12.70
N GLU A 51 24.49 1.77 13.30
CA GLU A 51 23.52 2.82 13.04
C GLU A 51 22.94 3.25 14.38
N ASP A 52 22.79 4.55 14.59
CA ASP A 52 22.13 5.13 15.75
C ASP A 52 20.68 5.45 15.40
N PHE A 53 19.79 5.43 16.40
CA PHE A 53 18.39 5.79 16.18
C PHE A 53 18.27 7.26 15.74
N ASP A 54 17.47 7.50 14.70
CA ASP A 54 17.16 8.83 14.15
C ASP A 54 15.68 8.88 13.78
N GLU A 55 14.92 9.71 14.46
CA GLU A 55 13.47 9.84 14.24
C GLU A 55 13.11 10.31 12.82
N ASN A 56 14.01 11.02 12.13
CA ASN A 56 13.79 11.51 10.77
C ASN A 56 13.78 10.38 9.72
N ARG A 57 14.25 9.20 10.10
CA ARG A 57 14.18 7.96 9.30
C ARG A 57 12.84 7.25 9.43
N ILE A 58 11.92 7.72 10.30
CA ILE A 58 10.56 7.21 10.32
C ILE A 58 9.79 7.83 9.15
N LYS A 59 9.40 6.98 8.21
CA LYS A 59 8.71 7.38 6.98
C LYS A 59 7.34 6.69 6.89
N ARG A 60 6.43 7.31 6.13
CA ARG A 60 5.13 6.73 5.77
C ARG A 60 5.33 5.50 4.88
N PHE A 61 4.52 4.47 5.11
CA PHE A 61 4.67 3.17 4.46
C PHE A 61 3.33 2.56 4.04
N ASN A 62 3.26 2.13 2.78
CA ASN A 62 2.17 1.36 2.23
C ASN A 62 2.44 -0.13 2.48
N TYR A 63 2.09 -0.62 3.67
CA TYR A 63 2.31 -2.03 4.04
C TYR A 63 1.40 -2.96 3.24
N ARG A 64 0.11 -2.65 3.21
CA ARG A 64 -0.95 -3.32 2.45
C ARG A 64 -1.93 -2.26 1.94
N PRO A 65 -2.82 -2.58 0.98
CA PRO A 65 -3.75 -1.61 0.43
C PRO A 65 -4.57 -0.93 1.51
N TYR A 66 -4.69 0.40 1.41
CA TYR A 66 -5.48 1.22 2.33
C TYR A 66 -5.14 1.04 3.81
N THR A 67 -3.88 0.70 4.11
CA THR A 67 -3.41 0.45 5.46
C THR A 67 -2.24 1.39 5.74
N PRO A 68 -2.52 2.62 6.23
CA PRO A 68 -1.48 3.59 6.51
C PRO A 68 -0.65 3.13 7.71
N THR A 69 0.66 3.00 7.51
CA THR A 69 1.61 2.60 8.57
C THR A 69 2.86 3.45 8.51
N SER A 70 3.72 3.31 9.52
CA SER A 70 5.07 3.88 9.53
C SER A 70 6.11 2.78 9.53
N PHE A 71 7.24 3.03 8.89
CA PHE A 71 8.42 2.18 8.96
C PHE A 71 9.68 2.98 9.23
N TYR A 72 10.74 2.30 9.66
CA TYR A 72 12.03 2.91 9.88
C TYR A 72 12.98 2.61 8.72
N HIS A 73 13.30 3.67 7.96
CA HIS A 73 14.13 3.65 6.76
C HIS A 73 15.63 3.59 7.11
N SER A 74 16.10 2.39 7.45
CA SER A 74 17.47 2.12 7.90
C SER A 74 18.34 1.56 6.78
N ASP A 75 19.59 2.02 6.72
CA ASP A 75 20.60 1.50 5.79
C ASP A 75 21.12 0.12 6.22
N ILE A 76 21.02 -0.21 7.53
CA ILE A 76 21.53 -1.45 8.12
C ILE A 76 20.45 -2.51 8.34
N PHE A 77 19.23 -2.12 8.67
CA PHE A 77 18.18 -3.06 9.12
C PHE A 77 17.16 -3.41 8.03
N ILE A 78 17.22 -2.77 6.87
CA ILE A 78 16.42 -3.14 5.69
C ILE A 78 17.26 -4.06 4.80
N ASP A 79 16.79 -5.28 4.59
CA ASP A 79 17.54 -6.26 3.80
C ASP A 79 17.73 -5.79 2.35
N GLU A 80 16.65 -5.32 1.72
CA GLU A 80 16.64 -4.89 0.32
C GLU A 80 15.83 -3.60 0.18
N HIS A 81 16.47 -2.50 -0.20
CA HIS A 81 15.79 -1.21 -0.50
C HIS A 81 15.16 -1.21 -1.90
N GLY A 82 15.65 -2.07 -2.80
CA GLY A 82 15.30 -1.97 -4.21
C GLY A 82 15.65 -0.58 -4.76
N LEU A 83 14.70 0.03 -5.48
CA LEU A 83 14.83 1.38 -6.02
C LEU A 83 14.01 2.43 -5.25
N THR A 84 13.45 2.10 -4.08
CA THR A 84 12.53 3.04 -3.40
C THR A 84 13.18 4.35 -3.02
N ASP A 85 14.49 4.34 -2.77
CA ASP A 85 15.23 5.53 -2.36
C ASP A 85 15.35 6.55 -3.49
N SER A 86 15.55 6.08 -4.72
CA SER A 86 15.55 6.93 -5.92
C SER A 86 14.15 7.39 -6.32
N ILE A 87 13.10 6.92 -5.65
CA ILE A 87 11.71 7.27 -5.94
C ILE A 87 11.13 8.22 -4.88
N PHE A 88 11.27 7.89 -3.60
CA PHE A 88 10.54 8.53 -2.49
C PHE A 88 11.44 9.16 -1.40
N CYS A 89 12.76 8.99 -1.45
CA CYS A 89 13.61 9.47 -0.36
C CYS A 89 13.65 11.01 -0.33
N ASN A 90 13.01 11.58 0.70
CA ASN A 90 12.93 13.03 0.99
C ASN A 90 12.34 13.88 -0.15
N ARG A 91 11.49 13.28 -0.99
CA ARG A 91 10.91 13.94 -2.17
C ARG A 91 9.48 13.47 -2.38
N GLU A 92 8.63 14.40 -2.81
CA GLU A 92 7.29 14.06 -3.27
C GLU A 92 7.36 13.44 -4.66
N ASN A 93 6.66 12.33 -4.83
CA ASN A 93 6.58 11.62 -6.10
C ASN A 93 5.32 10.76 -6.11
N ILE A 94 4.84 10.44 -7.31
CA ILE A 94 3.71 9.55 -7.50
C ILE A 94 4.19 8.31 -8.23
N ALA A 95 3.69 7.16 -7.79
CA ALA A 95 3.84 5.90 -8.48
C ALA A 95 2.52 5.14 -8.49
N PHE A 96 2.41 4.15 -9.36
CA PHE A 96 1.45 3.08 -9.14
C PHE A 96 2.15 1.73 -9.06
N CYS A 97 1.64 0.91 -8.17
CA CYS A 97 2.09 -0.45 -8.01
C CYS A 97 1.26 -1.39 -8.88
N ILE A 98 1.89 -2.49 -9.30
CA ILE A 98 1.22 -3.65 -9.89
C ILE A 98 1.65 -4.93 -9.16
N SER A 99 0.79 -5.95 -9.20
CA SER A 99 1.17 -7.30 -8.77
C SER A 99 2.34 -7.82 -9.61
N GLY A 100 3.33 -8.46 -8.98
CA GLY A 100 4.48 -8.99 -9.70
C GLY A 100 4.22 -10.30 -10.44
N ASN A 101 5.15 -10.66 -11.32
CA ASN A 101 5.08 -11.89 -12.10
C ASN A 101 5.00 -13.13 -11.20
N GLY A 102 4.11 -14.05 -11.58
CA GLY A 102 3.83 -15.25 -10.79
C GLY A 102 3.14 -14.95 -9.46
N SER A 103 2.41 -13.83 -9.36
CA SER A 103 1.40 -13.66 -8.31
C SER A 103 0.34 -14.75 -8.43
N SER A 104 -0.09 -15.27 -7.29
CA SER A 104 -1.14 -16.28 -7.19
C SER A 104 -2.56 -15.71 -7.32
N LYS A 105 -2.69 -14.38 -7.34
CA LYS A 105 -3.97 -13.65 -7.33
C LYS A 105 -4.24 -13.01 -8.69
N SER A 106 -5.48 -12.56 -8.90
CA SER A 106 -5.84 -11.73 -10.05
C SER A 106 -5.00 -10.45 -10.10
N PHE A 107 -4.76 -9.92 -11.30
CA PHE A 107 -3.96 -8.71 -11.50
C PHE A 107 -4.48 -7.54 -10.65
N GLN A 108 -3.55 -6.81 -10.04
CA GLN A 108 -3.85 -5.71 -9.13
C GLN A 108 -3.05 -4.48 -9.55
N THR A 109 -3.64 -3.31 -9.37
CA THR A 109 -2.88 -2.06 -9.43
C THR A 109 -3.44 -1.04 -8.45
N LEU A 110 -2.57 -0.23 -7.84
CA LEU A 110 -2.95 0.80 -6.88
C LEU A 110 -1.90 1.92 -6.86
N ALA A 111 -2.34 3.17 -6.92
CA ALA A 111 -1.48 4.35 -6.88
C ALA A 111 -1.05 4.68 -5.45
N ILE A 112 0.15 5.23 -5.31
CA ILE A 112 0.79 5.55 -4.04
C ILE A 112 1.65 6.81 -4.17
N ASN A 113 1.88 7.49 -3.04
CA ASN A 113 2.80 8.63 -2.91
C ASN A 113 3.86 8.42 -1.82
N SER A 114 4.05 7.18 -1.37
CA SER A 114 5.04 6.83 -0.33
C SER A 114 5.55 5.40 -0.50
N PHE A 115 6.60 5.04 0.21
CA PHE A 115 7.27 3.75 0.16
C PHE A 115 6.31 2.54 0.22
N PRO A 116 6.33 1.63 -0.77
CA PRO A 116 5.57 0.38 -0.72
C PRO A 116 6.35 -0.76 -0.08
N ASN A 117 5.62 -1.67 0.58
CA ASN A 117 6.14 -2.98 0.93
C ASN A 117 6.26 -3.89 -0.29
N LEU A 118 7.24 -4.81 -0.30
CA LEU A 118 7.38 -5.82 -1.36
C LEU A 118 6.08 -6.62 -1.57
N ASP A 119 5.34 -6.91 -0.50
CA ASP A 119 4.06 -7.62 -0.55
C ASP A 119 2.83 -6.71 -0.50
N PHE A 120 2.96 -5.42 -0.82
CA PHE A 120 1.81 -4.50 -0.91
C PHE A 120 0.72 -5.03 -1.83
N LEU A 121 1.07 -5.46 -3.05
CA LEU A 121 0.19 -6.15 -4.01
C LEU A 121 0.70 -7.56 -4.38
N GLU A 122 1.52 -8.19 -3.52
CA GLU A 122 2.23 -9.46 -3.76
C GLU A 122 3.31 -9.37 -4.85
N LYS A 123 4.58 -9.55 -4.46
CA LYS A 123 5.76 -9.39 -5.36
C LYS A 123 5.74 -8.06 -6.11
N THR A 124 5.29 -7.02 -5.42
CA THR A 124 4.92 -5.70 -5.94
C THR A 124 6.01 -5.11 -6.82
N GLN A 125 5.63 -4.66 -8.01
CA GLN A 125 6.47 -3.78 -8.83
C GLN A 125 5.92 -2.35 -8.71
N CYS A 126 6.81 -1.39 -8.52
CA CYS A 126 6.48 0.03 -8.41
C CYS A 126 6.88 0.74 -9.69
N LEU A 127 5.93 1.46 -10.30
CA LEU A 127 6.08 2.18 -11.55
C LEU A 127 5.92 3.67 -11.26
N PRO A 128 7.03 4.40 -11.02
CA PRO A 128 6.97 5.79 -10.64
C PRO A 128 6.92 6.69 -11.86
N LEU A 129 6.30 7.86 -11.71
CA LEU A 129 6.26 8.87 -12.76
C LEU A 129 7.69 9.40 -13.06
N TYR A 130 8.45 9.65 -12.00
CA TYR A 130 9.84 10.10 -12.07
C TYR A 130 10.75 9.26 -11.16
N ARG A 131 12.06 9.31 -11.41
CA ARG A 131 13.09 8.84 -10.48
C ARG A 131 14.17 9.91 -10.31
N TYR A 132 15.03 9.76 -9.32
CA TYR A 132 16.11 10.69 -9.05
C TYR A 132 17.47 9.99 -9.14
N ASP A 133 18.44 10.67 -9.75
CA ASP A 133 19.84 10.20 -9.73
C ASP A 133 20.52 10.52 -8.39
N ALA A 134 21.79 10.12 -8.26
CA ALA A 134 22.58 10.35 -7.06
C ALA A 134 22.82 11.83 -6.72
N ASN A 135 22.72 12.73 -7.71
CA ASN A 135 22.84 14.17 -7.53
C ASN A 135 21.48 14.81 -7.20
N GLY A 136 20.39 14.03 -7.28
CA GLY A 136 19.05 14.52 -7.07
C GLY A 136 18.39 15.14 -8.30
N ASN A 137 18.90 14.91 -9.50
CA ASN A 137 18.22 15.36 -10.71
C ASN A 137 17.03 14.46 -11.00
N ARG A 138 15.89 15.05 -11.38
CA ARG A 138 14.70 14.31 -11.80
C ARG A 138 14.93 13.71 -13.18
N ILE A 139 14.57 12.44 -13.33
CA ILE A 139 14.59 11.68 -14.59
C ILE A 139 13.19 11.14 -14.82
N ASP A 140 12.58 11.46 -15.96
CA ASP A 140 11.27 10.89 -16.32
C ASP A 140 11.39 9.41 -16.67
N ASN A 141 10.44 8.60 -16.19
CA ASN A 141 10.42 7.16 -16.53
C ASN A 141 9.70 6.88 -17.84
N ILE A 142 8.88 7.82 -18.32
CA ILE A 142 8.38 7.79 -19.69
C ILE A 142 9.45 8.42 -20.57
N THR A 143 9.96 7.61 -21.50
CA THR A 143 11.02 8.03 -22.43
C THR A 143 10.46 8.97 -23.48
N ASP A 144 11.32 9.81 -24.08
CA ASP A 144 10.92 10.69 -25.18
C ASP A 144 10.44 9.88 -26.39
N TRP A 145 11.07 8.73 -26.65
CA TRP A 145 10.56 7.78 -27.65
C TRP A 145 9.13 7.31 -27.35
N GLY A 146 8.83 6.97 -26.09
CA GLY A 146 7.49 6.55 -25.69
C GLY A 146 6.47 7.67 -25.86
N LEU A 147 6.85 8.91 -25.52
CA LEU A 147 6.04 10.10 -25.76
C LEU A 147 5.73 10.28 -27.25
N GLU A 148 6.74 10.18 -28.12
CA GLU A 148 6.58 10.30 -29.58
C GLU A 148 5.62 9.24 -30.15
N GLN A 149 5.60 8.01 -29.61
CA GLN A 149 4.63 7.00 -30.07
C GLN A 149 3.18 7.43 -29.82
N PHE A 150 2.90 8.05 -28.68
CA PHE A 150 1.56 8.54 -28.35
C PHE A 150 1.19 9.77 -29.20
N ILE A 151 2.10 10.76 -29.33
CA ILE A 151 1.89 11.95 -30.16
C ILE A 151 1.58 11.54 -31.60
N ASN A 152 2.40 10.65 -32.18
CA ASN A 152 2.22 10.22 -33.56
C ASN A 152 0.94 9.40 -33.77
N HIS A 153 0.54 8.57 -32.79
CA HIS A 153 -0.67 7.76 -32.89
C HIS A 153 -1.95 8.61 -32.82
N TYR A 154 -2.01 9.54 -31.86
CA TYR A 154 -3.19 10.38 -31.64
C TYR A 154 -3.17 11.69 -32.44
N THR A 155 -2.04 12.02 -33.07
CA THR A 155 -1.84 13.28 -33.82
C THR A 155 -2.05 14.51 -32.95
N ASP A 156 -1.56 14.48 -31.70
CA ASP A 156 -1.75 15.53 -30.70
C ASP A 156 -0.44 15.87 -29.98
N ASP A 157 0.11 17.04 -30.31
CA ASP A 157 1.36 17.56 -29.74
C ASP A 157 1.21 18.05 -28.28
N ASN A 158 -0.02 18.11 -27.74
CA ASN A 158 -0.26 18.47 -26.34
C ASN A 158 -0.13 17.28 -25.38
N ILE A 159 0.03 16.06 -25.90
CA ILE A 159 0.25 14.88 -25.06
C ILE A 159 1.56 15.06 -24.30
N SER A 160 1.50 14.89 -22.99
CA SER A 160 2.66 14.93 -22.10
C SER A 160 2.93 13.57 -21.46
N LYS A 161 4.14 13.39 -20.93
CA LYS A 161 4.49 12.18 -20.16
C LYS A 161 3.53 11.94 -18.99
N GLU A 162 3.10 12.99 -18.30
CA GLU A 162 2.13 12.89 -17.22
C GLU A 162 0.76 12.37 -17.71
N THR A 163 0.26 12.89 -18.83
CA THR A 163 -0.99 12.39 -19.40
C THR A 163 -0.89 10.91 -19.82
N ILE A 164 0.25 10.48 -20.37
CA ILE A 164 0.51 9.06 -20.67
C ILE A 164 0.49 8.23 -19.38
N PHE A 165 1.06 8.74 -18.28
CA PHE A 165 1.07 8.04 -17.00
C PHE A 165 -0.36 7.80 -16.47
N HIS A 166 -1.22 8.82 -16.53
CA HIS A 166 -2.65 8.70 -16.19
C HIS A 166 -3.36 7.72 -17.14
N TYR A 167 -3.15 7.85 -18.45
CA TYR A 167 -3.72 6.94 -19.46
C TYR A 167 -3.39 5.47 -19.16
N VAL A 168 -2.11 5.16 -18.89
CA VAL A 168 -1.68 3.81 -18.54
C VAL A 168 -2.40 3.32 -17.29
N TYR A 169 -2.54 4.17 -16.27
CA TYR A 169 -3.23 3.81 -15.04
C TYR A 169 -4.71 3.47 -15.28
N ALA A 170 -5.40 4.22 -16.14
CA ALA A 170 -6.78 3.94 -16.55
C ALA A 170 -6.90 2.62 -17.31
N VAL A 171 -6.03 2.36 -18.29
CA VAL A 171 -6.03 1.10 -19.06
C VAL A 171 -5.83 -0.10 -18.15
N LEU A 172 -4.95 0.02 -17.16
CA LEU A 172 -4.74 -1.03 -16.17
C LEU A 172 -5.95 -1.25 -15.25
N HIS A 173 -6.96 -0.37 -15.23
CA HIS A 173 -8.24 -0.56 -14.55
C HIS A 173 -9.35 -1.11 -15.44
N ASN A 174 -9.21 -1.05 -16.76
CA ASN A 174 -10.22 -1.53 -17.70
C ASN A 174 -10.51 -3.04 -17.53
N PRO A 175 -11.75 -3.44 -17.19
CA PRO A 175 -12.14 -4.84 -17.07
C PRO A 175 -11.95 -5.63 -18.37
N ALA A 176 -12.24 -5.03 -19.52
CA ALA A 176 -12.09 -5.67 -20.82
C ALA A 176 -10.61 -5.97 -21.12
N TYR A 177 -9.70 -5.03 -20.81
CA TYR A 177 -8.25 -5.24 -20.91
C TYR A 177 -7.79 -6.37 -19.99
N ARG A 178 -8.15 -6.31 -18.70
CA ARG A 178 -7.75 -7.32 -17.70
C ARG A 178 -8.24 -8.72 -18.08
N LYS A 179 -9.47 -8.83 -18.60
CA LYS A 179 -10.06 -10.09 -19.05
C LYS A 179 -9.36 -10.62 -20.31
N LYS A 180 -9.14 -9.76 -21.31
CA LYS A 180 -8.50 -10.14 -22.57
C LYS A 180 -7.06 -10.64 -22.36
N TYR A 181 -6.31 -10.01 -21.46
CA TYR A 181 -4.89 -10.29 -21.22
C TYR A 181 -4.61 -11.01 -19.89
N GLU A 182 -5.60 -11.68 -19.29
CA GLU A 182 -5.48 -12.26 -17.94
C GLU A 182 -4.26 -13.17 -17.78
N LEU A 183 -4.01 -14.05 -18.77
CA LEU A 183 -2.87 -14.98 -18.74
C LEU A 183 -1.53 -14.24 -18.89
N ASN A 184 -1.46 -13.20 -19.72
CA ASN A 184 -0.26 -12.38 -19.91
C ASN A 184 0.04 -11.60 -18.63
N LEU A 185 -0.96 -10.94 -18.04
CA LEU A 185 -0.81 -10.15 -16.82
C LEU A 185 -0.34 -10.96 -15.60
N LYS A 186 -0.53 -12.29 -15.60
CA LYS A 186 0.01 -13.20 -14.57
C LYS A 186 1.49 -13.55 -14.77
N ARG A 187 1.99 -13.48 -16.01
CA ARG A 187 3.30 -14.05 -16.40
C ARG A 187 4.31 -13.00 -16.87
N GLU A 188 3.83 -11.88 -17.40
CA GLU A 188 4.61 -10.89 -18.11
C GLU A 188 4.26 -9.48 -17.66
N PHE A 189 5.16 -8.54 -17.97
CA PHE A 189 4.93 -7.13 -17.74
C PHE A 189 3.79 -6.61 -18.64
N PRO A 190 2.86 -5.76 -18.14
CA PRO A 190 1.73 -5.27 -18.92
C PRO A 190 2.15 -4.54 -20.20
N ARG A 191 1.40 -4.75 -21.29
CA ARG A 191 1.55 -4.02 -22.55
C ARG A 191 0.30 -3.20 -22.80
N ILE A 192 0.47 -1.91 -23.05
CA ILE A 192 -0.64 -0.96 -23.07
C ILE A 192 -1.08 -0.73 -24.52
N PRO A 193 -2.31 -1.08 -24.91
CA PRO A 193 -2.85 -0.72 -26.23
C PRO A 193 -3.20 0.76 -26.32
N PHE A 194 -3.35 1.25 -27.54
CA PHE A 194 -3.98 2.53 -27.83
C PHE A 194 -5.50 2.34 -27.95
N TYR A 195 -6.25 3.13 -27.18
CA TYR A 195 -7.70 3.19 -27.22
C TYR A 195 -8.12 4.53 -27.81
N ASP A 196 -9.22 4.53 -28.54
CA ASP A 196 -9.81 5.77 -29.03
C ASP A 196 -10.15 6.72 -27.86
N ASN A 197 -10.18 8.01 -28.16
CA ASN A 197 -10.48 9.07 -27.20
C ASN A 197 -9.48 9.13 -26.02
N PHE A 198 -8.18 9.29 -26.34
CA PHE A 198 -7.07 9.38 -25.38
C PHE A 198 -7.39 10.22 -24.14
N HIS A 199 -7.92 11.44 -24.33
CA HIS A 199 -8.19 12.38 -23.25
C HIS A 199 -9.22 11.88 -22.24
N GLN A 200 -10.19 11.06 -22.66
CA GLN A 200 -11.13 10.43 -21.73
C GLN A 200 -10.43 9.41 -20.83
N TRP A 201 -9.52 8.61 -21.39
CA TRP A 201 -8.70 7.66 -20.62
C TRP A 201 -7.75 8.37 -19.67
N VAL A 202 -7.16 9.49 -20.09
CA VAL A 202 -6.36 10.36 -19.21
C VAL A 202 -7.21 10.85 -18.04
N SER A 203 -8.41 11.39 -18.32
CA SER A 203 -9.31 11.92 -17.28
C SER A 203 -9.70 10.85 -16.26
N TRP A 204 -10.07 9.65 -16.71
CA TRP A 204 -10.35 8.54 -15.79
C TRP A 204 -9.13 8.14 -14.97
N GLY A 205 -7.94 8.11 -15.59
CA GLY A 205 -6.70 7.76 -14.93
C GLY A 205 -6.31 8.73 -13.83
N GLU A 206 -6.41 10.03 -14.12
CA GLU A 206 -6.16 11.10 -13.16
C GLU A 206 -7.14 11.04 -11.98
N GLN A 207 -8.44 10.88 -12.26
CA GLN A 207 -9.47 10.74 -11.23
C GLN A 207 -9.20 9.52 -10.31
N LEU A 208 -8.94 8.35 -10.90
CA LEU A 208 -8.60 7.13 -10.16
C LEU A 208 -7.34 7.32 -9.31
N MET A 209 -6.30 7.93 -9.87
CA MET A 209 -5.04 8.14 -9.17
C MET A 209 -5.21 9.07 -7.97
N ASN A 210 -5.93 10.19 -8.16
CA ASN A 210 -6.26 11.12 -7.09
C ASN A 210 -7.05 10.43 -5.97
N LEU A 211 -8.10 9.67 -6.30
CA LEU A 211 -8.90 8.91 -5.33
C LEU A 211 -8.04 7.92 -4.53
N HIS A 212 -7.17 7.18 -5.20
CA HIS A 212 -6.39 6.11 -4.60
C HIS A 212 -5.23 6.60 -3.73
N ILE A 213 -4.61 7.73 -4.09
CA ILE A 213 -3.53 8.34 -3.28
C ILE A 213 -4.12 9.05 -2.07
N ASN A 214 -5.22 9.78 -2.26
CA ASN A 214 -5.82 10.66 -1.24
C ASN A 214 -6.99 9.97 -0.50
N TYR A 215 -6.95 8.65 -0.37
CA TYR A 215 -8.05 7.87 0.22
C TYR A 215 -8.34 8.26 1.68
N GLU A 216 -7.34 8.71 2.44
CA GLU A 216 -7.51 9.15 3.84
C GLU A 216 -8.20 10.51 3.97
N THR A 217 -8.28 11.29 2.89
CA THR A 217 -8.93 12.60 2.87
C THR A 217 -10.21 12.64 2.04
N ALA A 218 -10.56 11.53 1.37
CA ALA A 218 -11.82 11.39 0.66
C ALA A 218 -13.01 11.67 1.59
N GLU A 219 -14.07 12.28 1.06
CA GLU A 219 -15.30 12.53 1.81
C GLU A 219 -15.87 11.22 2.37
N PRO A 220 -16.14 11.10 3.68
CA PRO A 220 -16.63 9.85 4.28
C PRO A 220 -17.99 9.45 3.72
N TYR A 221 -18.12 8.20 3.26
CA TYR A 221 -19.41 7.65 2.85
C TYR A 221 -20.37 7.62 4.06
N PRO A 222 -21.66 7.96 3.89
CA PRO A 222 -22.61 8.11 4.99
C PRO A 222 -23.09 6.74 5.55
N LEU A 223 -22.15 5.93 6.05
CA LEU A 223 -22.44 4.67 6.71
C LEU A 223 -23.04 4.91 8.10
N CYS A 224 -24.07 4.14 8.44
CA CYS A 224 -24.70 4.18 9.75
C CYS A 224 -23.88 3.35 10.75
N VAL A 225 -23.44 3.99 11.84
CA VAL A 225 -22.81 3.32 12.97
C VAL A 225 -23.91 2.76 13.85
N VAL A 226 -23.91 1.44 14.05
CA VAL A 226 -24.88 0.74 14.89
C VAL A 226 -24.18 0.33 16.18
N THR A 227 -24.79 0.64 17.31
CA THR A 227 -24.31 0.26 18.64
C THR A 227 -25.24 -0.75 19.29
N ALA A 228 -24.68 -1.70 20.04
CA ALA A 228 -25.47 -2.63 20.85
C ALA A 228 -26.27 -1.88 21.92
N GLU A 229 -27.49 -2.35 22.21
CA GLU A 229 -28.34 -1.80 23.29
C GLU A 229 -27.69 -1.99 24.66
N GLU A 230 -27.10 -3.15 24.91
CA GLU A 230 -26.31 -3.46 26.09
C GLU A 230 -24.82 -3.51 25.71
N ALA A 231 -24.09 -2.43 26.04
CA ALA A 231 -22.68 -2.33 25.71
C ALA A 231 -21.81 -3.16 26.67
N MET A 232 -21.00 -4.07 26.10
CA MET A 232 -19.96 -4.78 26.83
C MET A 232 -18.85 -3.80 27.26
N PRO A 233 -18.41 -3.77 28.52
CA PRO A 233 -17.35 -2.85 28.97
C PRO A 233 -16.01 -3.04 28.24
N THR A 234 -15.70 -4.28 27.85
CA THR A 234 -14.50 -4.65 27.10
C THR A 234 -14.90 -5.49 25.88
N PRO A 235 -15.38 -4.86 24.80
CA PRO A 235 -15.92 -5.59 23.66
C PRO A 235 -14.81 -6.30 22.90
N LYS A 236 -15.04 -7.56 22.55
CA LYS A 236 -14.07 -8.34 21.76
C LYS A 236 -14.07 -7.89 20.30
N PRO A 237 -12.90 -7.61 19.71
CA PRO A 237 -12.78 -7.31 18.28
C PRO A 237 -13.27 -8.48 17.40
N ARG A 238 -14.01 -8.17 16.34
CA ARG A 238 -14.53 -9.14 15.36
C ARG A 238 -14.03 -8.87 13.95
N LEU A 239 -14.07 -7.61 13.49
CA LEU A 239 -13.59 -7.14 12.18
C LEU A 239 -14.04 -8.04 11.02
N LYS A 240 -15.35 -8.25 10.90
CA LYS A 240 -15.95 -9.17 9.94
C LYS A 240 -16.91 -8.42 9.02
N ALA A 241 -16.74 -8.59 7.72
CA ALA A 241 -17.71 -8.13 6.73
C ALA A 241 -18.82 -9.17 6.50
N ASP A 242 -20.03 -8.68 6.32
CA ASP A 242 -21.17 -9.42 5.77
C ASP A 242 -21.66 -8.68 4.52
N LYS A 243 -21.32 -9.24 3.37
CA LYS A 243 -21.56 -8.62 2.06
C LYS A 243 -23.01 -8.79 1.61
N GLU A 244 -23.72 -9.79 2.13
CA GLU A 244 -25.12 -10.05 1.80
C GLU A 244 -26.01 -8.99 2.43
N THR A 245 -25.73 -8.64 3.69
CA THR A 245 -26.47 -7.60 4.41
C THR A 245 -25.89 -6.19 4.24
N GLY A 246 -24.72 -6.06 3.60
CA GLY A 246 -24.05 -4.77 3.42
C GLY A 246 -23.55 -4.17 4.72
N SER A 247 -23.02 -5.00 5.62
CA SER A 247 -22.63 -4.62 6.97
C SER A 247 -21.20 -5.06 7.33
N ILE A 248 -20.62 -4.39 8.33
CA ILE A 248 -19.34 -4.75 8.94
C ILE A 248 -19.53 -4.77 10.46
N ILE A 249 -19.11 -5.85 11.11
CA ILE A 249 -19.07 -5.97 12.56
C ILE A 249 -17.63 -5.70 13.01
N LEU A 250 -17.43 -4.64 13.79
CA LEU A 250 -16.11 -4.23 14.26
C LEU A 250 -15.74 -4.94 15.56
N ASP A 251 -16.65 -4.94 16.53
CA ASP A 251 -16.54 -5.63 17.81
C ASP A 251 -17.92 -6.07 18.32
N GLU A 252 -18.01 -6.51 19.58
CA GLU A 252 -19.28 -6.93 20.20
C GLU A 252 -20.29 -5.80 20.37
N ASN A 253 -19.86 -4.54 20.35
CA ASN A 253 -20.72 -3.38 20.59
C ASN A 253 -21.01 -2.55 19.35
N THR A 254 -20.21 -2.66 18.29
CA THR A 254 -20.25 -1.70 17.18
C THR A 254 -20.16 -2.36 15.82
N GLY A 255 -21.02 -1.91 14.92
CA GLY A 255 -21.00 -2.26 13.51
C GLY A 255 -21.26 -1.05 12.60
N LEU A 256 -21.10 -1.27 11.30
CA LEU A 256 -21.41 -0.34 10.22
C LEU A 256 -22.41 -0.99 9.29
N THR A 257 -23.39 -0.23 8.82
CA THR A 257 -24.40 -0.66 7.84
C THR A 257 -24.55 0.38 6.72
N GLY A 258 -25.22 -0.01 5.63
CA GLY A 258 -25.44 0.85 4.47
C GLY A 258 -24.37 0.72 3.38
N ILE A 259 -23.54 -0.33 3.42
CA ILE A 259 -22.52 -0.58 2.39
C ILE A 259 -23.19 -1.23 1.18
N LEU A 260 -23.19 -0.53 0.04
CA LEU A 260 -23.77 -1.03 -1.20
C LEU A 260 -22.92 -2.18 -1.79
N THR A 261 -23.58 -3.12 -2.49
CA THR A 261 -22.92 -4.27 -3.13
C THR A 261 -21.76 -3.84 -4.03
N LYS A 262 -21.93 -2.71 -4.73
CA LYS A 262 -20.92 -2.12 -5.62
C LYS A 262 -19.59 -1.84 -4.92
N ALA A 263 -19.59 -1.40 -3.66
CA ALA A 263 -18.34 -1.13 -2.93
C ALA A 263 -17.48 -2.39 -2.74
N TRP A 264 -18.11 -3.57 -2.58
CA TRP A 264 -17.41 -4.84 -2.44
C TRP A 264 -16.77 -5.36 -3.74
N ASN A 265 -17.17 -4.82 -4.89
CA ASN A 265 -16.66 -5.23 -6.20
C ASN A 265 -15.28 -4.64 -6.49
N TYR A 266 -14.92 -3.52 -5.84
CA TYR A 266 -13.58 -2.98 -5.96
C TYR A 266 -12.58 -3.84 -5.17
N LYS A 267 -11.89 -4.73 -5.90
CA LYS A 267 -10.98 -5.73 -5.34
C LYS A 267 -9.53 -5.48 -5.70
N LEU A 268 -8.66 -5.73 -4.72
CA LEU A 268 -7.22 -5.80 -4.86
C LEU A 268 -6.81 -7.23 -4.49
N GLY A 269 -6.74 -8.08 -5.51
CA GLY A 269 -6.54 -9.51 -5.39
C GLY A 269 -7.84 -10.19 -4.98
N ASN A 270 -7.81 -10.94 -3.88
CA ASN A 270 -8.96 -11.72 -3.42
C ASN A 270 -9.86 -10.97 -2.41
N ARG A 271 -9.48 -9.74 -2.03
CA ARG A 271 -10.18 -8.93 -1.03
C ARG A 271 -10.66 -7.63 -1.65
N SER A 272 -11.83 -7.18 -1.23
CA SER A 272 -12.24 -5.79 -1.46
C SER A 272 -11.33 -4.81 -0.71
N ALA A 273 -11.33 -3.55 -1.11
CA ALA A 273 -10.61 -2.49 -0.38
C ALA A 273 -11.01 -2.41 1.11
N LEU A 274 -12.31 -2.57 1.41
CA LEU A 274 -12.82 -2.61 2.77
C LEU A 274 -12.30 -3.83 3.56
N GLU A 275 -12.27 -5.01 2.93
CA GLU A 275 -11.75 -6.23 3.56
C GLU A 275 -10.24 -6.16 3.85
N TRP A 276 -9.48 -5.36 3.09
CA TRP A 276 -8.07 -5.12 3.41
C TRP A 276 -7.90 -4.38 4.73
N ILE A 277 -8.70 -3.35 4.99
CA ILE A 277 -8.67 -2.63 6.27
C ILE A 277 -9.00 -3.60 7.42
N LEU A 278 -10.07 -4.38 7.30
CA LEU A 278 -10.48 -5.34 8.34
C LEU A 278 -9.40 -6.38 8.64
N ASP A 279 -8.73 -6.88 7.60
CA ASP A 279 -7.66 -7.87 7.74
C ASP A 279 -6.44 -7.30 8.48
N GLN A 280 -6.06 -6.06 8.17
CA GLN A 280 -4.83 -5.46 8.67
C GLN A 280 -4.97 -4.89 10.08
N TYR A 281 -6.18 -4.48 10.48
CA TYR A 281 -6.47 -4.03 11.84
C TYR A 281 -6.89 -5.19 12.77
N LYS A 282 -6.83 -6.44 12.29
CA LYS A 282 -7.11 -7.60 13.13
C LYS A 282 -5.98 -7.83 14.12
N GLU A 283 -6.33 -7.97 15.39
CA GLU A 283 -5.37 -8.37 16.42
C GLU A 283 -4.79 -9.75 16.09
N SER A 284 -3.46 -9.85 16.12
CA SER A 284 -2.75 -11.10 15.92
C SER A 284 -1.60 -11.23 16.90
N LYS A 285 -1.34 -12.46 17.37
CA LYS A 285 -0.22 -12.72 18.28
C LYS A 285 1.07 -12.85 17.45
N PRO A 286 2.12 -12.05 17.74
CA PRO A 286 3.40 -12.19 17.08
C PRO A 286 3.97 -13.60 17.28
N LYS A 287 4.54 -14.19 16.21
CA LYS A 287 5.20 -15.51 16.28
C LYS A 287 6.61 -15.42 16.87
N ASP A 288 7.29 -14.30 16.64
CA ASP A 288 8.63 -14.07 17.17
C ASP A 288 8.55 -13.87 18.69
N PRO A 289 9.30 -14.65 19.50
CA PRO A 289 9.21 -14.60 20.96
C PRO A 289 9.53 -13.22 21.54
N THR A 290 10.55 -12.54 21.03
CA THR A 290 10.95 -11.22 21.52
C THR A 290 9.87 -10.19 21.21
N ILE A 291 9.31 -10.23 20.01
CA ILE A 291 8.20 -9.32 19.64
C ILE A 291 6.96 -9.64 20.49
N ALA A 292 6.65 -10.91 20.71
CA ALA A 292 5.49 -11.33 21.49
C ALA A 292 5.59 -10.87 22.96
N GLU A 293 6.78 -10.96 23.56
CA GLU A 293 7.04 -10.57 24.95
C GLU A 293 7.11 -9.05 25.12
N LYS A 294 7.88 -8.36 24.27
CA LYS A 294 8.23 -6.95 24.49
C LYS A 294 7.36 -5.95 23.73
N PHE A 295 6.71 -6.39 22.65
CA PHE A 295 6.15 -5.49 21.63
C PHE A 295 4.76 -5.90 21.13
N ASN A 296 4.07 -6.78 21.84
CA ASN A 296 2.68 -7.16 21.54
C ASN A 296 1.67 -6.17 22.14
N THR A 297 1.81 -4.90 21.75
CA THR A 297 1.09 -3.75 22.32
C THR A 297 -0.14 -3.34 21.53
N TYR A 298 -0.35 -3.91 20.33
CA TYR A 298 -1.48 -3.55 19.48
C TYR A 298 -2.80 -4.02 20.10
N ARG A 299 -3.76 -3.11 20.25
CA ARG A 299 -5.15 -3.40 20.60
C ARG A 299 -6.07 -2.66 19.65
N PHE A 300 -7.05 -3.35 19.08
CA PHE A 300 -7.98 -2.77 18.11
C PHE A 300 -8.78 -1.60 18.72
N ALA A 301 -9.10 -1.68 20.02
CA ALA A 301 -9.79 -0.62 20.74
C ALA A 301 -9.10 0.76 20.61
N ASP A 302 -7.76 0.79 20.56
CA ASP A 302 -6.98 2.03 20.43
C ASP A 302 -7.11 2.67 19.04
N TYR A 303 -7.53 1.91 18.03
CA TYR A 303 -7.62 2.33 16.63
C TYR A 303 -9.05 2.31 16.08
N LYS A 304 -10.05 1.93 16.89
CA LYS A 304 -11.42 1.68 16.45
C LYS A 304 -12.03 2.86 15.69
N GLU A 305 -11.95 4.06 16.26
CA GLU A 305 -12.51 5.27 15.65
C GLU A 305 -11.79 5.63 14.33
N GLN A 306 -10.46 5.48 14.30
CA GLN A 306 -9.68 5.65 13.08
C GLN A 306 -10.11 4.64 12.00
N VAL A 307 -10.38 3.38 12.37
CA VAL A 307 -10.83 2.34 11.45
C VAL A 307 -12.24 2.62 10.94
N ILE A 308 -13.15 3.12 11.78
CA ILE A 308 -14.49 3.53 11.36
C ILE A 308 -14.40 4.64 10.31
N ASP A 309 -13.64 5.70 10.59
CA ASP A 309 -13.44 6.81 9.65
C ASP A 309 -12.82 6.31 8.34
N LEU A 310 -11.74 5.53 8.43
CA LEU A 310 -11.05 4.97 7.27
C LEU A 310 -11.97 4.08 6.41
N LEU A 311 -12.80 3.22 7.03
CA LEU A 311 -13.78 2.40 6.31
C LEU A 311 -14.81 3.25 5.57
N LYS A 312 -15.29 4.35 6.16
CA LYS A 312 -16.22 5.27 5.48
C LYS A 312 -15.56 5.92 4.26
N ARG A 313 -14.33 6.39 4.39
CA ARG A 313 -13.61 7.04 3.26
C ARG A 313 -13.27 6.05 2.16
N VAL A 314 -12.80 4.86 2.51
CA VAL A 314 -12.49 3.81 1.53
C VAL A 314 -13.75 3.22 0.90
N CYS A 315 -14.90 3.32 1.58
CA CYS A 315 -16.19 3.02 0.95
C CYS A 315 -16.50 4.02 -0.18
N THR A 316 -16.28 5.32 0.03
CA THR A 316 -16.39 6.33 -1.04
C THR A 316 -15.44 6.02 -2.19
N VAL A 317 -14.16 5.78 -1.89
CA VAL A 317 -13.15 5.41 -2.91
C VAL A 317 -13.61 4.19 -3.71
N SER A 318 -14.11 3.16 -3.04
CA SER A 318 -14.60 1.94 -3.71
C SER A 318 -15.79 2.23 -4.63
N MET A 319 -16.74 3.06 -4.20
CA MET A 319 -17.92 3.43 -4.99
C MET A 319 -17.56 4.26 -6.23
N GLU A 320 -16.71 5.28 -6.06
CA GLU A 320 -16.27 6.15 -7.16
C GLU A 320 -15.37 5.42 -8.15
N THR A 321 -14.45 4.57 -7.66
CA THR A 321 -13.62 3.73 -8.53
C THR A 321 -14.49 2.80 -9.37
N MET A 322 -15.51 2.16 -8.78
CA MET A 322 -16.42 1.31 -9.55
C MET A 322 -17.30 2.08 -10.53
N LYS A 323 -17.67 3.33 -10.22
CA LYS A 323 -18.39 4.20 -11.17
C LYS A 323 -17.55 4.48 -12.41
N ILE A 324 -16.27 4.82 -12.24
CA ILE A 324 -15.35 5.03 -13.37
C ILE A 324 -15.16 3.72 -14.16
N ILE A 325 -14.98 2.59 -13.48
CA ILE A 325 -14.84 1.28 -14.13
C ILE A 325 -16.09 0.92 -14.98
N GLU A 326 -17.29 1.16 -14.47
CA GLU A 326 -18.54 0.93 -15.21
C GLU A 326 -18.70 1.86 -16.42
N GLU A 327 -18.09 3.05 -16.40
CA GLU A 327 -18.02 3.93 -17.58
C GLU A 327 -17.08 3.36 -18.64
N MET A 328 -15.92 2.80 -18.22
CA MET A 328 -14.98 2.14 -19.14
C MET A 328 -15.60 0.93 -19.85
N GLU A 329 -16.47 0.17 -19.18
CA GLU A 329 -17.13 -1.01 -19.75
C GLU A 329 -18.13 -0.68 -20.87
N LYS A 330 -18.54 0.59 -21.00
CA LYS A 330 -19.45 1.05 -22.05
C LYS A 330 -18.74 1.42 -23.36
N VAL A 331 -17.40 1.45 -23.34
CA VAL A 331 -16.55 1.88 -24.47
C VAL A 331 -15.96 0.70 -25.22
#